data_AF-A0A5J5IUQ6-F1
#
_entry.id   AF-A0A5J5IUQ6-F1
#
_cell.length_a   1.000
_cell.length_b   1.000
_cell.length_c   1.000
_cell.angle_alpha   90.00
_cell.angle_beta   90.00
_cell.angle_gamma   90.00
#
_symmetry.space_group_name_H-M   'P 1'
#
loop_
_entity.id
_entity.type
_entity.pdbx_description
1 polymer ?
#
loop_
_entity_poly.entity_id
_entity_poly.type
_entity_poly.pdbx_seq_one_letter_code
_entity_poly.pdbx_strand_id
1 'polypeptide(L)'
;MPTVVEPDTELIDVEPAVEPFDPAVEARPAVASVAEADDVARTEDLANAREAAIEDAAAETVAIEWPVADPPEAVSTAEEPPAAEPSAGPVTDEPSPPEPVTEDTERDPADVSPEPVHDERDVRPDDDDDDDATLAAVLAVIEPAPEPESPSDDDSAAHAATTPAGESALRLTGLTKVYGDTRAVDAIDLDIPAGSFYGLVGPNGAGKTTTLSMIAGLLRPDAGSIRVAGIDLARDPARAKRQMGILPDRLRTFDRLTGRQLLYYYGVLRGLKPAVVENRISDLARAFDLADALGRSVSDYSAGMTKKVMLAGAMIHSPRLLVLDEPFEAVDPVSSAVILDILQAYVAHGGTVVLSSHGMDLVQRACSGVAVLVGGRVLADGTVDEVRDGRSLEQRFLELAGGTSAAEGLEWLHTFSD
;
A
#
# COMPACT_ATOMS: atom_id res chain seq x y z
N MET A 1 23.66 -2.71 66.68
CA MET A 1 22.83 -2.70 67.91
C MET A 1 23.45 -1.76 68.92
N PRO A 2 22.68 -1.05 69.78
CA PRO A 2 21.21 -0.94 69.89
C PRO A 2 20.79 0.57 69.76
N THR A 3 19.57 1.10 69.93
CA THR A 3 18.32 0.71 70.62
C THR A 3 17.16 1.56 70.05
N VAL A 4 15.97 0.96 70.01
CA VAL A 4 14.64 1.52 69.68
C VAL A 4 14.03 2.26 70.88
N VAL A 5 13.25 3.34 70.67
CA VAL A 5 12.00 3.67 71.42
C VAL A 5 11.09 4.55 70.54
N GLU A 6 9.81 4.15 70.37
CA GLU A 6 8.61 4.86 69.85
C GLU A 6 8.12 5.96 70.85
N PRO A 7 6.90 6.58 70.84
CA PRO A 7 5.67 6.43 70.02
C PRO A 7 4.88 7.74 69.67
N ASP A 8 3.79 7.61 68.92
CA ASP A 8 2.43 8.16 69.15
C ASP A 8 1.59 8.12 67.85
N THR A 9 0.69 7.14 67.67
CA THR A 9 -0.76 7.11 68.01
C THR A 9 -1.62 8.10 67.20
N GLU A 10 -2.41 7.59 66.23
CA GLU A 10 -3.89 7.62 66.28
C GLU A 10 -4.54 6.86 65.10
N LEU A 11 -5.41 5.93 65.46
CA LEU A 11 -6.36 5.20 64.61
C LEU A 11 -7.56 6.10 64.29
N ILE A 12 -7.97 6.14 63.02
CA ILE A 12 -9.31 6.57 62.64
C ILE A 12 -9.88 5.55 61.66
N ASP A 13 -10.82 4.74 62.17
CA ASP A 13 -11.77 3.92 61.43
C ASP A 13 -12.74 4.82 60.66
N VAL A 14 -12.85 4.63 59.33
CA VAL A 14 -14.02 5.03 58.55
C VAL A 14 -14.24 4.03 57.39
N GLU A 15 -15.06 3.01 57.62
CA GLU A 15 -16.07 2.56 56.64
C GLU A 15 -17.39 3.30 56.96
N PRO A 16 -18.43 3.38 56.08
CA PRO A 16 -18.74 2.52 54.92
C PRO A 16 -19.34 3.25 53.68
N ALA A 17 -19.48 2.55 52.55
CA ALA A 17 -20.65 2.60 51.66
C ALA A 17 -20.51 1.58 50.51
N VAL A 18 -20.93 0.34 50.76
CA VAL A 18 -21.28 -0.63 49.73
C VAL A 18 -22.79 -0.50 49.53
N GLU A 19 -23.21 -0.03 48.36
CA GLU A 19 -24.61 -0.14 47.94
C GLU A 19 -24.85 -1.52 47.30
N PRO A 20 -25.97 -2.20 47.62
CA PRO A 20 -26.28 -3.52 47.09
C PRO A 20 -26.88 -3.41 45.68
N PHE A 21 -26.29 -4.10 44.70
CA PHE A 21 -26.93 -4.31 43.41
C PHE A 21 -27.82 -5.56 43.48
N ASP A 22 -29.12 -5.34 43.35
CA ASP A 22 -30.20 -6.32 43.46
C ASP A 22 -30.22 -7.28 42.24
N PRO A 23 -30.22 -8.62 42.44
CA PRO A 23 -30.30 -9.60 41.37
C PRO A 23 -31.73 -10.13 41.18
N ALA A 24 -32.48 -9.62 40.21
CA ALA A 24 -33.68 -10.27 39.66
C ALA A 24 -33.94 -9.78 38.22
N VAL A 25 -33.56 -10.56 37.20
CA VAL A 25 -34.44 -11.49 36.46
C VAL A 25 -35.43 -10.78 35.52
N GLU A 26 -35.08 -10.72 34.24
CA GLU A 26 -36.06 -10.94 33.16
C GLU A 26 -35.49 -11.99 32.19
N ALA A 27 -36.02 -13.20 32.33
CA ALA A 27 -35.78 -14.31 31.43
C ALA A 27 -36.50 -14.07 30.09
N ARG A 28 -35.80 -14.32 28.98
CA ARG A 28 -36.41 -14.52 27.66
C ARG A 28 -35.86 -15.79 27.00
N PRO A 29 -36.68 -16.46 26.19
CA PRO A 29 -36.82 -17.91 26.24
C PRO A 29 -35.79 -18.64 25.39
N ALA A 30 -35.53 -19.88 25.79
CA ALA A 30 -34.84 -20.88 24.99
C ALA A 30 -35.55 -21.08 23.64
N VAL A 31 -34.81 -20.92 22.55
CA VAL A 31 -35.23 -21.35 21.22
C VAL A 31 -34.47 -22.63 20.88
N ALA A 32 -35.26 -23.61 20.45
CA ALA A 32 -34.88 -24.98 20.24
C ALA A 32 -33.88 -25.17 19.09
N SER A 33 -32.98 -26.12 19.29
CA SER A 33 -32.17 -26.79 18.26
C SER A 33 -33.07 -27.64 17.35
N VAL A 34 -33.20 -27.28 16.07
CA VAL A 34 -33.53 -28.22 14.96
C VAL A 34 -33.00 -27.64 13.63
N ALA A 35 -32.39 -28.53 12.83
CA ALA A 35 -32.17 -28.49 11.37
C ALA A 35 -30.80 -28.03 10.83
N GLU A 36 -29.76 -28.84 11.08
CA GLU A 36 -28.68 -29.08 10.13
C GLU A 36 -29.22 -29.90 8.95
N ALA A 37 -29.52 -29.23 7.82
CA ALA A 37 -29.70 -29.86 6.49
C ALA A 37 -29.88 -28.84 5.34
N ASP A 38 -30.17 -27.56 5.62
CA ASP A 38 -30.59 -26.59 4.60
C ASP A 38 -29.49 -25.59 4.15
N ASP A 39 -28.23 -25.80 4.53
CA ASP A 39 -27.16 -24.80 4.34
C ASP A 39 -26.34 -25.00 3.04
N VAL A 40 -26.31 -26.21 2.49
CA VAL A 40 -25.52 -26.52 1.26
C VAL A 40 -26.24 -26.06 -0.02
N ALA A 41 -27.58 -26.05 -0.03
CA ALA A 41 -28.34 -25.56 -1.18
C ALA A 41 -28.31 -24.03 -1.31
N ARG A 42 -28.23 -23.30 -0.18
CA ARG A 42 -28.16 -21.82 -0.17
C ARG A 42 -26.83 -21.28 -0.66
N THR A 43 -25.73 -22.02 -0.51
CA THR A 43 -24.40 -21.60 -0.96
C THR A 43 -24.24 -21.65 -2.48
N GLU A 44 -24.89 -22.62 -3.16
CA GLU A 44 -24.87 -22.71 -4.62
C GLU A 44 -25.80 -21.65 -5.26
N ASP A 45 -26.96 -21.39 -4.65
CA ASP A 45 -27.88 -20.33 -5.10
C ASP A 45 -27.26 -18.92 -4.91
N LEU A 46 -26.48 -18.69 -3.85
CA LEU A 46 -25.76 -17.41 -3.65
C LEU A 46 -24.60 -17.21 -4.64
N ALA A 47 -23.91 -18.30 -5.03
CA ALA A 47 -22.84 -18.24 -6.03
C ALA A 47 -23.41 -17.89 -7.42
N ASN A 48 -24.50 -18.56 -7.82
CA ASN A 48 -25.18 -18.30 -9.09
C ASN A 48 -25.83 -16.92 -9.15
N ALA A 49 -26.41 -16.44 -8.04
CA ALA A 49 -26.97 -15.08 -7.96
C ALA A 49 -25.89 -13.98 -8.03
N ARG A 50 -24.69 -14.26 -7.52
CA ARG A 50 -23.55 -13.34 -7.57
C ARG A 50 -22.93 -13.26 -8.97
N GLU A 51 -22.92 -14.38 -9.71
CA GLU A 51 -22.44 -14.42 -11.10
C GLU A 51 -23.40 -13.68 -12.05
N ALA A 52 -24.72 -13.88 -11.89
CA ALA A 52 -25.74 -13.13 -12.64
C ALA A 52 -25.73 -11.62 -12.35
N ALA A 53 -25.46 -11.21 -11.11
CA ALA A 53 -25.36 -9.78 -10.75
C ALA A 53 -24.08 -9.10 -11.30
N ILE A 54 -23.02 -9.87 -11.59
CA ILE A 54 -21.80 -9.35 -12.24
C ILE A 54 -22.02 -9.17 -13.75
N GLU A 55 -22.80 -10.04 -14.40
CA GLU A 55 -23.17 -9.88 -15.80
C GLU A 55 -24.15 -8.70 -16.02
N ASP A 56 -25.11 -8.49 -15.11
CA ASP A 56 -26.07 -7.37 -15.22
C ASP A 56 -25.39 -6.01 -14.95
N ALA A 57 -24.41 -5.96 -14.05
CA ALA A 57 -23.58 -4.77 -13.80
C ALA A 57 -22.60 -4.46 -14.95
N ALA A 58 -22.29 -5.43 -15.81
CA ALA A 58 -21.50 -5.22 -17.04
C ALA A 58 -22.37 -4.73 -18.22
N ALA A 59 -23.69 -4.87 -18.13
CA ALA A 59 -24.64 -4.44 -19.16
C ALA A 59 -25.10 -2.97 -18.99
N GLU A 60 -24.98 -2.39 -17.80
CA GLU A 60 -25.30 -0.97 -17.51
C GLU A 60 -24.04 -0.07 -17.50
N THR A 61 -23.23 -0.12 -18.55
CA THR A 61 -22.27 0.94 -18.86
C THR A 61 -22.92 1.94 -19.81
N VAL A 62 -23.35 3.08 -19.28
CA VAL A 62 -23.72 4.25 -20.07
C VAL A 62 -22.50 4.66 -20.90
N ALA A 63 -22.62 4.53 -22.22
CA ALA A 63 -21.63 5.01 -23.18
C ALA A 63 -21.46 6.52 -23.03
N ILE A 64 -20.31 6.94 -22.48
CA ILE A 64 -19.87 8.33 -22.54
C ILE A 64 -19.23 8.50 -23.92
N GLU A 65 -19.95 9.07 -24.88
CA GLU A 65 -19.39 9.50 -26.16
C GLU A 65 -18.41 10.65 -25.92
N TRP A 66 -17.13 10.41 -26.21
CA TRP A 66 -16.13 11.45 -26.34
C TRP A 66 -16.25 12.07 -27.75
N PRO A 67 -16.28 13.41 -27.90
CA PRO A 67 -16.32 14.01 -29.22
C PRO A 67 -15.03 13.67 -29.97
N VAL A 68 -15.19 12.94 -31.07
CA VAL A 68 -14.12 12.65 -32.02
C VAL A 68 -13.82 13.93 -32.78
N ALA A 69 -12.59 14.43 -32.71
CA ALA A 69 -12.14 15.51 -33.57
C ALA A 69 -12.03 15.00 -35.01
N ASP A 70 -12.54 15.76 -35.97
CA ASP A 70 -12.47 15.42 -37.39
C ASP A 70 -11.01 15.21 -37.84
N PRO A 71 -10.70 14.14 -38.59
CA PRO A 71 -9.38 13.93 -39.14
C PRO A 71 -9.07 14.99 -40.22
N PRO A 72 -7.81 15.46 -40.35
CA PRO A 72 -7.44 16.37 -41.43
C PRO A 72 -7.51 15.64 -42.78
N GLU A 73 -7.98 16.35 -43.81
CA GLU A 73 -8.15 15.87 -45.18
C GLU A 73 -6.85 15.25 -45.75
N ALA A 74 -6.98 14.07 -46.33
CA ALA A 74 -5.90 13.32 -46.96
C ALA A 74 -5.48 13.92 -48.32
N VAL A 75 -4.18 14.14 -48.48
CA VAL A 75 -3.53 14.34 -49.79
C VAL A 75 -3.14 12.97 -50.36
N SER A 76 -3.55 12.75 -51.61
CA SER A 76 -3.36 11.56 -52.45
C SER A 76 -1.90 11.34 -52.89
N THR A 77 -1.40 10.09 -52.92
CA THR A 77 -1.05 9.32 -54.15
C THR A 77 -0.17 8.07 -53.89
N ALA A 78 -0.33 7.11 -54.83
CA ALA A 78 0.53 5.96 -55.21
C ALA A 78 0.37 4.64 -54.40
N GLU A 79 -0.44 3.67 -54.83
CA GLU A 79 -0.28 2.68 -55.94
C GLU A 79 0.42 1.38 -55.48
N GLU A 80 -0.40 0.32 -55.33
CA GLU A 80 -0.06 -1.03 -54.86
C GLU A 80 -0.01 -1.99 -56.06
N PRO A 81 0.98 -2.90 -56.21
CA PRO A 81 0.98 -3.90 -57.26
C PRO A 81 0.34 -5.24 -56.80
N PRO A 82 -0.17 -6.07 -57.74
CA PRO A 82 -1.22 -7.03 -57.45
C PRO A 82 -0.75 -8.44 -57.04
N ALA A 83 -1.68 -9.14 -56.38
CA ALA A 83 -1.64 -10.54 -55.97
C ALA A 83 -1.64 -11.55 -57.14
N ALA A 84 -1.02 -12.70 -56.91
CA ALA A 84 -1.11 -13.90 -57.76
C ALA A 84 -1.34 -15.17 -56.90
N GLU A 85 -2.33 -15.98 -57.29
CA GLU A 85 -2.57 -17.37 -56.85
C GLU A 85 -2.54 -18.30 -58.10
N PRO A 86 -2.74 -19.64 -57.98
CA PRO A 86 -1.83 -20.66 -57.43
C PRO A 86 -1.54 -21.79 -58.46
N SER A 87 -0.60 -22.70 -58.15
CA SER A 87 -0.36 -23.94 -58.93
C SER A 87 -0.07 -25.12 -58.01
N ALA A 88 -0.75 -26.24 -58.26
CA ALA A 88 -0.75 -27.47 -57.47
C ALA A 88 0.34 -28.49 -57.89
N GLY A 89 0.79 -29.33 -56.93
CA GLY A 89 1.34 -30.67 -57.20
C GLY A 89 2.38 -31.18 -56.17
N PRO A 90 2.42 -32.48 -55.82
CA PRO A 90 2.62 -32.94 -54.43
C PRO A 90 3.90 -33.80 -54.21
N VAL A 91 4.44 -33.87 -52.98
CA VAL A 91 5.25 -35.00 -52.50
C VAL A 91 5.19 -35.16 -50.97
N THR A 92 4.87 -36.38 -50.53
CA THR A 92 4.91 -36.99 -49.18
C THR A 92 6.34 -37.27 -48.69
N ASP A 93 6.63 -37.13 -47.38
CA ASP A 93 7.02 -38.26 -46.49
C ASP A 93 7.37 -37.84 -45.04
N GLU A 94 7.25 -38.83 -44.15
CA GLU A 94 7.35 -38.88 -42.67
C GLU A 94 8.57 -38.26 -41.94
N PRO A 95 8.46 -38.02 -40.61
CA PRO A 95 9.53 -37.48 -39.77
C PRO A 95 10.41 -38.58 -39.13
N SER A 96 11.71 -38.31 -38.98
CA SER A 96 12.66 -39.11 -38.19
C SER A 96 13.05 -38.40 -36.88
N PRO A 97 13.23 -39.14 -35.76
CA PRO A 97 13.52 -38.56 -34.43
C PRO A 97 15.03 -38.37 -34.16
N PRO A 98 15.42 -37.56 -33.14
CA PRO A 98 16.82 -37.36 -32.76
C PRO A 98 17.31 -38.38 -31.70
N GLU A 99 18.58 -38.80 -31.81
CA GLU A 99 19.32 -39.54 -30.77
C GLU A 99 20.29 -38.62 -29.99
N PRO A 100 20.59 -38.93 -28.70
CA PRO A 100 21.37 -38.08 -27.80
C PRO A 100 22.83 -38.55 -27.65
N VAL A 101 23.75 -37.63 -27.32
CA VAL A 101 25.09 -38.01 -26.80
C VAL A 101 25.52 -37.06 -25.67
N THR A 102 26.23 -37.68 -24.74
CA THR A 102 26.48 -37.46 -23.31
C THR A 102 27.58 -36.46 -22.93
N GLU A 103 27.53 -36.06 -21.65
CA GLU A 103 28.57 -35.44 -20.83
C GLU A 103 29.89 -36.25 -20.81
N ASP A 104 31.05 -35.59 -20.72
CA ASP A 104 31.84 -35.53 -19.47
C ASP A 104 33.16 -34.72 -19.59
N THR A 105 33.30 -33.77 -18.67
CA THR A 105 34.45 -33.47 -17.77
C THR A 105 35.89 -33.30 -18.31
N GLU A 106 36.50 -32.13 -18.05
CA GLU A 106 37.70 -31.94 -17.18
C GLU A 106 38.23 -30.48 -17.19
N ARG A 107 38.96 -30.11 -16.13
CA ARG A 107 39.18 -28.76 -15.59
C ARG A 107 40.68 -28.47 -15.45
N ASP A 108 41.16 -27.39 -16.09
CA ASP A 108 42.36 -26.52 -15.82
C ASP A 108 43.78 -27.17 -15.69
N PRO A 109 44.95 -26.46 -15.69
CA PRO A 109 45.19 -25.00 -15.75
C PRO A 109 46.38 -24.48 -16.61
N ALA A 110 46.48 -23.15 -16.65
CA ALA A 110 47.71 -22.31 -16.64
C ALA A 110 48.40 -21.87 -17.96
N ASP A 111 48.58 -20.54 -18.01
CA ASP A 111 49.81 -19.79 -18.32
C ASP A 111 49.92 -19.02 -19.67
N VAL A 112 50.54 -17.84 -19.52
CA VAL A 112 51.23 -16.98 -20.49
C VAL A 112 50.48 -15.77 -21.09
N SER A 113 50.72 -14.60 -20.48
CA SER A 113 50.89 -13.30 -21.19
C SER A 113 52.34 -13.18 -21.68
N PRO A 114 52.62 -12.46 -22.80
CA PRO A 114 52.99 -11.04 -22.66
C PRO A 114 52.56 -10.12 -23.84
N GLU A 115 52.05 -8.93 -23.50
CA GLU A 115 52.52 -7.56 -23.84
C GLU A 115 52.89 -7.10 -25.29
N PRO A 116 52.87 -5.77 -25.56
CA PRO A 116 52.14 -5.12 -26.67
C PRO A 116 53.04 -4.50 -27.77
N VAL A 117 52.48 -4.14 -28.95
CA VAL A 117 53.04 -3.09 -29.83
C VAL A 117 51.95 -2.40 -30.69
N HIS A 118 51.99 -1.07 -30.64
CA HIS A 118 51.47 0.01 -31.50
C HIS A 118 51.12 -0.30 -32.98
N ASP A 119 50.12 0.38 -33.54
CA ASP A 119 50.38 1.58 -34.40
C ASP A 119 49.11 2.37 -34.71
N GLU A 120 49.29 3.68 -34.75
CA GLU A 120 48.30 4.73 -35.00
C GLU A 120 47.92 4.80 -36.49
N ARG A 121 46.68 5.16 -36.80
CA ARG A 121 46.35 5.93 -38.00
C ARG A 121 45.07 6.74 -37.80
N ASP A 122 45.17 7.98 -38.27
CA ASP A 122 44.43 9.17 -37.89
C ASP A 122 43.42 9.58 -38.99
N VAL A 123 42.42 10.38 -38.59
CA VAL A 123 41.49 11.25 -39.37
C VAL A 123 40.43 10.55 -40.26
N ARG A 124 39.10 10.75 -40.15
CA ARG A 124 38.27 11.98 -40.04
C ARG A 124 36.88 11.74 -39.39
N PRO A 125 36.23 12.79 -38.86
CA PRO A 125 34.85 12.75 -38.36
C PRO A 125 33.86 12.93 -39.52
N ASP A 126 32.79 12.16 -39.52
CA ASP A 126 31.57 12.49 -40.24
C ASP A 126 30.51 12.89 -39.20
N ASP A 127 30.00 14.10 -39.41
CA ASP A 127 28.86 14.71 -38.77
C ASP A 127 27.58 13.91 -39.09
N ASP A 128 26.69 13.77 -38.10
CA ASP A 128 25.23 13.74 -38.28
C ASP A 128 24.58 14.10 -36.93
N ASP A 129 24.31 15.40 -36.78
CA ASP A 129 23.32 15.96 -35.85
C ASP A 129 21.92 15.73 -36.44
N ASP A 130 20.96 15.31 -35.60
CA ASP A 130 19.59 15.88 -35.51
C ASP A 130 18.62 14.90 -34.83
N ASP A 131 18.34 15.09 -33.53
CA ASP A 131 17.09 14.59 -32.90
C ASP A 131 16.78 15.33 -31.57
N ASP A 132 16.95 16.66 -31.53
CA ASP A 132 16.62 17.50 -30.36
C ASP A 132 15.66 18.65 -30.70
N ALA A 133 14.54 18.33 -31.38
CA ALA A 133 13.58 19.33 -31.86
C ALA A 133 12.09 19.05 -31.56
N THR A 134 11.74 18.07 -30.71
CA THR A 134 10.33 17.70 -30.44
C THR A 134 9.89 17.72 -28.97
N LEU A 135 10.69 18.31 -28.07
CA LEU A 135 10.27 18.60 -26.67
C LEU A 135 10.04 20.09 -26.38
N ALA A 136 10.45 20.99 -27.28
CA ALA A 136 10.34 22.44 -27.09
C ALA A 136 8.94 23.03 -27.42
N ALA A 137 8.01 22.26 -27.99
CA ALA A 137 6.74 22.77 -28.51
C ALA A 137 5.52 22.62 -27.59
N VAL A 138 5.64 21.99 -26.41
CA VAL A 138 4.51 21.81 -25.46
C VAL A 138 4.56 22.81 -24.28
N LEU A 139 5.51 23.74 -24.28
CA LEU A 139 5.80 24.63 -23.14
C LEU A 139 5.36 26.09 -23.28
N ALA A 140 4.54 26.46 -24.27
CA ALA A 140 4.27 27.88 -24.56
C ALA A 140 2.79 28.27 -24.59
N VAL A 141 2.09 28.29 -23.42
CA VAL A 141 0.96 29.22 -23.15
C VAL A 141 0.83 29.49 -21.64
N ILE A 142 1.69 30.30 -21.03
CA ILE A 142 1.36 31.07 -19.79
C ILE A 142 2.17 32.37 -19.81
N GLU A 143 1.50 33.53 -19.78
CA GLU A 143 2.13 34.86 -19.67
C GLU A 143 2.80 35.08 -18.29
N PRO A 144 3.90 35.85 -18.19
CA PRO A 144 4.65 35.98 -16.95
C PRO A 144 3.99 36.95 -15.95
N ALA A 145 3.81 36.49 -14.71
CA ALA A 145 3.49 37.32 -13.54
C ALA A 145 4.77 37.99 -12.98
N PRO A 146 4.65 39.15 -12.28
CA PRO A 146 5.82 39.95 -11.89
C PRO A 146 6.64 39.28 -10.78
N GLU A 147 7.96 39.50 -10.85
CA GLU A 147 9.00 38.95 -9.97
C GLU A 147 8.78 39.28 -8.49
N PRO A 148 8.92 38.31 -7.56
CA PRO A 148 9.03 38.61 -6.14
C PRO A 148 10.48 38.83 -5.73
N GLU A 149 10.67 39.84 -4.88
CA GLU A 149 11.92 40.22 -4.24
C GLU A 149 12.57 39.05 -3.47
N SER A 150 13.91 39.05 -3.45
CA SER A 150 14.78 38.03 -2.86
C SER A 150 14.47 37.71 -1.40
N PRO A 151 14.33 36.43 -0.99
CA PRO A 151 14.26 36.07 0.41
C PRO A 151 15.66 36.06 1.02
N SER A 152 15.81 36.77 2.14
CA SER A 152 16.99 36.76 3.00
C SER A 152 17.21 35.40 3.65
N ASP A 153 18.48 34.98 3.70
CA ASP A 153 19.00 33.73 4.28
C ASP A 153 18.88 33.65 5.82
N ASP A 154 17.68 33.47 6.38
CA ASP A 154 17.54 33.22 7.84
C ASP A 154 16.44 32.23 8.26
N ASP A 155 15.98 31.35 7.37
CA ASP A 155 14.86 30.41 7.66
C ASP A 155 15.24 28.92 7.61
N SER A 156 16.53 28.60 7.86
CA SER A 156 17.05 27.22 7.81
C SER A 156 17.21 26.55 9.19
N ALA A 157 16.85 27.22 10.29
CA ALA A 157 17.14 26.74 11.65
C ALA A 157 15.91 26.47 12.56
N ALA A 158 14.69 26.44 12.03
CA ALA A 158 13.49 26.33 12.87
C ALA A 158 12.44 25.34 12.34
N HIS A 159 12.78 24.06 12.17
CA HIS A 159 11.77 22.97 12.04
C HIS A 159 12.11 21.70 12.83
N ALA A 160 12.97 21.79 13.84
CA ALA A 160 13.02 20.80 14.92
C ALA A 160 11.98 21.19 16.00
N ALA A 161 10.70 21.22 15.62
CA ALA A 161 9.64 21.33 16.60
C ALA A 161 9.37 19.92 17.14
N THR A 162 9.82 19.65 18.35
CA THR A 162 9.28 18.58 19.20
C THR A 162 7.77 18.72 19.23
N THR A 163 7.05 17.81 18.57
CA THR A 163 5.59 17.72 18.65
C THR A 163 5.20 17.56 20.12
N PRO A 164 4.34 18.42 20.68
CA PRO A 164 3.88 18.25 22.05
C PRO A 164 3.12 16.92 22.18
N ALA A 165 3.39 16.18 23.25
CA ALA A 165 2.66 14.96 23.59
C ALA A 165 1.15 15.29 23.67
N GLY A 166 0.35 14.74 22.74
CA GLY A 166 -1.11 14.89 22.72
C GLY A 166 -1.75 15.30 21.39
N GLU A 167 -0.99 15.56 20.32
CA GLU A 167 -1.58 15.85 19.00
C GLU A 167 -1.88 14.55 18.22
N SER A 168 -3.12 14.42 17.73
CA SER A 168 -3.58 13.27 16.93
C SER A 168 -3.23 13.48 15.45
N ALA A 169 -2.53 12.52 14.86
CA ALA A 169 -2.26 12.51 13.42
C ALA A 169 -3.48 12.09 12.61
N LEU A 170 -4.26 11.15 13.14
CA LEU A 170 -5.49 10.65 12.52
C LEU A 170 -6.53 10.35 13.59
N ARG A 171 -7.73 10.93 13.43
CA ARG A 171 -8.88 10.62 14.26
C ARG A 171 -10.06 10.18 13.41
N LEU A 172 -10.60 9.01 13.72
CA LEU A 172 -11.83 8.45 13.18
C LEU A 172 -12.90 8.54 14.27
N THR A 173 -14.11 8.96 13.90
CA THR A 173 -15.23 9.04 14.84
C THR A 173 -16.49 8.47 14.20
N GLY A 174 -17.01 7.38 14.75
CA GLY A 174 -18.19 6.67 14.27
C GLY A 174 -18.12 6.28 12.79
N LEU A 175 -16.92 6.00 12.26
CA LEU A 175 -16.71 5.79 10.84
C LEU A 175 -17.45 4.54 10.39
N THR A 176 -18.32 4.67 9.38
CA THR A 176 -19.18 3.58 8.90
C THR A 176 -19.19 3.51 7.38
N LYS A 177 -19.13 2.28 6.85
CA LYS A 177 -19.32 1.97 5.44
C LYS A 177 -20.19 0.73 5.26
N VAL A 178 -21.23 0.86 4.45
CA VAL A 178 -22.20 -0.18 4.11
C VAL A 178 -22.20 -0.44 2.61
N TYR A 179 -22.20 -1.71 2.23
CA TYR A 179 -22.34 -2.19 0.85
C TYR A 179 -23.52 -3.16 0.78
N GLY A 180 -24.64 -2.74 0.18
CA GLY A 180 -25.89 -3.49 0.23
C GLY A 180 -26.27 -3.76 1.69
N ASP A 181 -26.39 -5.03 2.05
CA ASP A 181 -26.70 -5.46 3.43
C ASP A 181 -25.45 -5.65 4.31
N THR A 182 -24.25 -5.54 3.75
CA THR A 182 -22.98 -5.79 4.46
C THR A 182 -22.40 -4.50 5.04
N ARG A 183 -22.29 -4.41 6.36
CA ARG A 183 -21.51 -3.36 7.03
C ARG A 183 -20.02 -3.73 7.02
N ALA A 184 -19.30 -3.25 6.01
CA ALA A 184 -17.86 -3.52 5.90
C ALA A 184 -17.03 -2.76 6.95
N VAL A 185 -17.52 -1.61 7.40
CA VAL A 185 -16.96 -0.83 8.51
C VAL A 185 -18.12 -0.32 9.35
N ASP A 186 -18.08 -0.51 10.66
CA ASP A 186 -19.22 -0.28 11.54
C ASP A 186 -18.82 0.52 12.78
N ALA A 187 -19.07 1.83 12.72
CA ALA A 187 -18.83 2.80 13.80
C ALA A 187 -17.41 2.71 14.41
N ILE A 188 -16.37 2.71 13.57
CA ILE A 188 -14.98 2.76 14.05
C ILE A 188 -14.68 4.12 14.69
N ASP A 189 -14.33 4.08 15.97
CA ASP A 189 -13.67 5.15 16.71
C ASP A 189 -12.19 4.78 16.89
N LEU A 190 -11.28 5.66 16.46
CA LEU A 190 -9.84 5.40 16.55
C LEU A 190 -9.08 6.72 16.61
N ASP A 191 -8.10 6.83 17.52
CA ASP A 191 -7.25 8.01 17.67
C ASP A 191 -5.77 7.62 17.59
N ILE A 192 -5.09 8.02 16.53
CA ILE A 192 -3.70 7.66 16.27
C ILE A 192 -2.80 8.85 16.64
N PRO A 193 -1.89 8.67 17.62
CA PRO A 193 -0.96 9.73 18.02
C PRO A 193 -0.01 10.14 16.89
N ALA A 194 0.33 11.43 16.81
CA ALA A 194 1.39 11.88 15.93
C ALA A 194 2.76 11.32 16.35
N GLY A 195 3.63 11.05 15.37
CA GLY A 195 4.94 10.46 15.62
C GLY A 195 4.91 8.98 15.96
N SER A 196 3.79 8.29 15.65
CA SER A 196 3.64 6.86 15.92
C SER A 196 3.80 6.01 14.66
N PHE A 197 4.24 4.77 14.87
CA PHE A 197 4.17 3.71 13.88
C PHE A 197 2.99 2.81 14.29
N TYR A 198 1.89 2.88 13.55
CA TYR A 198 0.60 2.30 13.94
C TYR A 198 0.14 1.20 12.97
N GLY A 199 -0.18 0.03 13.51
CA GLY A 199 -0.67 -1.12 12.75
C GLY A 199 -2.18 -1.28 12.79
N LEU A 200 -2.80 -1.51 11.64
CA LEU A 200 -4.18 -1.94 11.50
C LEU A 200 -4.18 -3.44 11.17
N VAL A 201 -4.50 -4.29 12.15
CA VAL A 201 -4.46 -5.75 11.98
C VAL A 201 -5.86 -6.34 12.01
N GLY A 202 -6.04 -7.48 11.36
CA GLY A 202 -7.35 -8.11 11.23
C GLY A 202 -7.32 -9.23 10.21
N PRO A 203 -8.27 -10.18 10.23
CA PRO A 203 -8.36 -11.18 9.19
C PRO A 203 -8.72 -10.55 7.84
N ASN A 204 -8.69 -11.36 6.78
CA ASN A 204 -9.23 -10.94 5.49
C ASN A 204 -10.73 -10.65 5.62
N GLY A 205 -11.19 -9.58 4.95
CA GLY A 205 -12.58 -9.13 5.07
C GLY A 205 -12.91 -8.33 6.34
N ALA A 206 -11.95 -8.07 7.23
CA ALA A 206 -12.20 -7.31 8.47
C ALA A 206 -12.52 -5.81 8.27
N GLY A 207 -12.39 -5.29 7.05
CA GLY A 207 -12.62 -3.88 6.74
C GLY A 207 -11.36 -3.00 6.74
N LYS A 208 -10.14 -3.58 6.80
CA LYS A 208 -8.85 -2.84 6.78
C LYS A 208 -8.72 -1.92 5.56
N THR A 209 -8.69 -2.50 4.36
CA THR A 209 -8.61 -1.78 3.07
C THR A 209 -9.76 -0.79 2.90
N THR A 210 -10.98 -1.14 3.32
CA THR A 210 -12.14 -0.23 3.28
C THR A 210 -11.91 1.00 4.18
N THR A 211 -11.38 0.79 5.39
CA THR A 211 -11.05 1.86 6.34
C THR A 211 -9.94 2.75 5.79
N LEU A 212 -8.84 2.16 5.32
CA LEU A 212 -7.72 2.92 4.72
C LEU A 212 -8.14 3.68 3.47
N SER A 213 -9.03 3.11 2.63
CA SER A 213 -9.57 3.78 1.44
C SER A 213 -10.43 5.00 1.81
N MET A 214 -11.18 4.94 2.92
CA MET A 214 -11.91 6.11 3.43
C MET A 214 -10.97 7.18 3.97
N ILE A 215 -9.92 6.80 4.70
CA ILE A 215 -8.89 7.72 5.20
C ILE A 215 -8.18 8.42 4.03
N ALA A 216 -7.83 7.65 2.99
CA ALA A 216 -7.23 8.15 1.76
C ALA A 216 -8.15 9.11 0.97
N GLY A 217 -9.46 9.12 1.30
CA GLY A 217 -10.47 9.85 0.54
C GLY A 217 -10.69 9.30 -0.87
N LEU A 218 -10.40 8.01 -1.07
CA LEU A 218 -10.75 7.23 -2.26
C LEU A 218 -12.17 6.66 -2.17
N LEU A 219 -12.65 6.50 -0.95
CA LEU A 219 -14.00 6.02 -0.64
C LEU A 219 -14.70 6.99 0.31
N ARG A 220 -15.96 7.32 0.06
CA ARG A 220 -16.74 8.17 0.95
C ARG A 220 -17.39 7.34 2.06
N PRO A 221 -17.24 7.72 3.35
CA PRO A 221 -17.98 7.10 4.44
C PRO A 221 -19.48 7.39 4.33
N ASP A 222 -20.30 6.45 4.78
CA ASP A 222 -21.75 6.62 4.85
C ASP A 222 -22.17 7.33 6.14
N ALA A 223 -21.40 7.15 7.22
CA ALA A 223 -21.50 7.92 8.45
C ALA A 223 -20.14 8.09 9.14
N GLY A 224 -20.09 9.04 10.09
CA GLY A 224 -18.89 9.35 10.86
C GLY A 224 -18.04 10.47 10.24
N SER A 225 -16.86 10.68 10.80
CA SER A 225 -15.92 11.72 10.37
C SER A 225 -14.47 11.27 10.45
N ILE A 226 -13.63 11.90 9.63
CA ILE A 226 -12.19 11.66 9.56
C ILE A 226 -11.48 13.01 9.72
N ARG A 227 -10.55 13.09 10.67
CA ARG A 227 -9.67 14.25 10.85
C ARG A 227 -8.22 13.83 10.70
N VAL A 228 -7.47 14.58 9.90
CA VAL A 228 -6.05 14.35 9.61
C VAL A 228 -5.28 15.57 10.08
N ALA A 229 -4.37 15.40 11.04
CA ALA A 229 -3.65 16.51 11.68
C ALA A 229 -4.59 17.68 12.06
N GLY A 230 -5.72 17.33 12.72
CA GLY A 230 -6.77 18.27 13.11
C GLY A 230 -7.67 18.80 11.99
N ILE A 231 -7.40 18.49 10.71
CA ILE A 231 -8.17 18.96 9.55
C ILE A 231 -9.28 17.96 9.23
N ASP A 232 -10.53 18.42 9.21
CA ASP A 232 -11.67 17.62 8.77
C ASP A 232 -11.60 17.33 7.26
N LEU A 233 -11.50 16.05 6.91
CA LEU A 233 -11.32 15.58 5.52
C LEU A 233 -12.51 15.93 4.62
N ALA A 234 -13.72 16.00 5.15
CA ALA A 234 -14.92 16.35 4.37
C ALA A 234 -15.02 17.86 4.13
N ARG A 235 -14.56 18.68 5.08
CA ARG A 235 -14.62 20.15 4.99
C ARG A 235 -13.48 20.76 4.16
N ASP A 236 -12.25 20.27 4.34
CA ASP A 236 -11.07 20.75 3.62
C ASP A 236 -10.21 19.58 3.10
N PRO A 237 -10.73 18.83 2.11
CA PRO A 237 -10.06 17.64 1.58
C PRO A 237 -8.69 17.97 0.96
N ALA A 238 -8.53 19.13 0.34
CA ALA A 238 -7.26 19.51 -0.28
C ALA A 238 -6.16 19.70 0.77
N ARG A 239 -6.46 20.40 1.87
CA ARG A 239 -5.51 20.60 2.96
C ARG A 239 -5.22 19.31 3.71
N ALA A 240 -6.22 18.48 3.98
CA ALA A 240 -6.02 17.17 4.59
C ALA A 240 -5.14 16.26 3.70
N LYS A 241 -5.42 16.18 2.40
CA LYS A 241 -4.64 15.36 1.46
C LYS A 241 -3.19 15.84 1.32
N ARG A 242 -2.91 17.15 1.43
CA ARG A 242 -1.52 17.66 1.48
C ARG A 242 -0.71 17.11 2.65
N GLN A 243 -1.36 16.80 3.79
CA GLN A 243 -0.70 16.20 4.95
C GLN A 243 -0.43 14.70 4.80
N MET A 244 -1.04 14.04 3.81
CA MET A 244 -0.99 12.58 3.66
C MET A 244 -0.19 12.12 2.45
N GLY A 245 0.62 11.07 2.62
CA GLY A 245 1.07 10.19 1.55
C GLY A 245 0.29 8.89 1.63
N ILE A 246 -0.17 8.37 0.50
CA ILE A 246 -1.06 7.20 0.47
C ILE A 246 -0.44 6.17 -0.47
N LEU A 247 -0.29 4.95 0.03
CA LEU A 247 0.01 3.76 -0.77
C LEU A 247 -1.20 2.83 -0.69
N PRO A 248 -2.10 2.86 -1.69
CA PRO A 248 -3.20 1.91 -1.76
C PRO A 248 -2.71 0.51 -2.22
N ASP A 249 -3.48 -0.54 -1.90
CA ASP A 249 -3.18 -1.91 -2.32
C ASP A 249 -3.29 -2.06 -3.85
N ARG A 250 -4.50 -1.88 -4.39
CA ARG A 250 -4.85 -2.19 -5.79
C ARG A 250 -5.16 -0.95 -6.65
N LEU A 251 -4.26 0.05 -6.65
CA LEU A 251 -4.42 1.20 -7.55
C LEU A 251 -3.59 1.00 -8.81
N ARG A 252 -4.23 1.17 -9.98
CA ARG A 252 -3.51 1.19 -11.25
C ARG A 252 -2.63 2.44 -11.29
N THR A 253 -1.35 2.24 -11.52
CA THR A 253 -0.38 3.31 -11.77
C THR A 253 -0.27 3.58 -13.27
N PHE A 254 0.38 4.69 -13.64
CA PHE A 254 0.82 4.93 -15.01
C PHE A 254 1.96 3.97 -15.34
N ASP A 255 1.64 2.91 -16.08
CA ASP A 255 2.56 1.84 -16.46
C ASP A 255 3.46 2.22 -17.65
N ARG A 256 3.02 3.15 -18.51
CA ARG A 256 3.79 3.65 -19.66
C ARG A 256 4.84 4.71 -19.33
N LEU A 257 4.81 5.28 -18.12
CA LEU A 257 5.83 6.22 -17.68
C LEU A 257 7.06 5.46 -17.20
N THR A 258 8.23 6.06 -17.34
CA THR A 258 9.42 5.57 -16.62
C THR A 258 9.28 5.83 -15.12
N GLY A 259 10.00 5.06 -14.29
CA GLY A 259 10.01 5.28 -12.84
C GLY A 259 10.38 6.72 -12.46
N ARG A 260 11.36 7.32 -13.16
CA ARG A 260 11.72 8.74 -12.97
C ARG A 260 10.57 9.67 -13.33
N GLN A 261 9.95 9.50 -14.50
CA GLN A 261 8.84 10.35 -14.95
C GLN A 261 7.63 10.27 -14.00
N LEU A 262 7.32 9.07 -13.51
CA LEU A 262 6.26 8.83 -12.55
C LEU A 262 6.49 9.56 -11.23
N LEU A 263 7.68 9.45 -10.65
CA LEU A 263 8.03 10.17 -9.43
C LEU A 263 8.06 11.68 -9.66
N TYR A 264 8.55 12.13 -10.81
CA TYR A 264 8.54 13.53 -11.19
C TYR A 264 7.12 14.10 -11.25
N TYR A 265 6.23 13.37 -11.90
CA TYR A 265 4.80 13.69 -11.98
C TYR A 265 4.17 13.81 -10.58
N TYR A 266 4.42 12.85 -9.69
CA TYR A 266 3.93 12.93 -8.31
C TYR A 266 4.48 14.15 -7.57
N GLY A 267 5.77 14.46 -7.69
CA GLY A 267 6.37 15.62 -7.04
C GLY A 267 5.73 16.95 -7.47
N VAL A 268 5.57 17.15 -8.78
CA VAL A 268 4.97 18.37 -9.34
C VAL A 268 3.49 18.49 -8.97
N LEU A 269 2.73 17.39 -8.99
CA LEU A 269 1.32 17.38 -8.58
C LEU A 269 1.13 17.79 -7.13
N ARG A 270 2.15 17.57 -6.29
CA ARG A 270 2.18 17.99 -4.87
C ARG A 270 2.73 19.40 -4.67
N GLY A 271 2.98 20.15 -5.75
CA GLY A 271 3.39 21.54 -5.73
C GLY A 271 4.89 21.75 -5.44
N LEU A 272 5.72 20.72 -5.60
CA LEU A 272 7.16 20.84 -5.42
C LEU A 272 7.82 21.51 -6.64
N LYS A 273 8.86 22.30 -6.39
CA LYS A 273 9.68 22.89 -7.47
C LYS A 273 10.45 21.76 -8.21
N PRO A 274 10.58 21.80 -9.54
CA PRO A 274 11.28 20.78 -10.32
C PRO A 274 12.64 20.35 -9.77
N ALA A 275 13.50 21.30 -9.39
CA ALA A 275 14.81 21.00 -8.82
C ALA A 275 14.74 20.22 -7.49
N VAL A 276 13.74 20.50 -6.64
CA VAL A 276 13.52 19.75 -5.40
C VAL A 276 13.04 18.33 -5.72
N VAL A 277 12.20 18.18 -6.73
CA VAL A 277 11.70 16.88 -7.18
C VAL A 277 12.85 16.00 -7.66
N GLU A 278 13.72 16.49 -8.53
CA GLU A 278 14.87 15.72 -9.04
C GLU A 278 15.83 15.26 -7.94
N ASN A 279 16.10 16.13 -6.95
CA ASN A 279 16.90 15.76 -5.79
C ASN A 279 16.23 14.63 -4.99
N ARG A 280 14.93 14.76 -4.70
CA ARG A 280 14.17 13.75 -3.95
C ARG A 280 14.02 12.44 -4.71
N ILE A 281 13.87 12.48 -6.04
CA ILE A 281 13.87 11.28 -6.89
C ILE A 281 15.18 10.51 -6.70
N SER A 282 16.30 11.22 -6.76
CA SER A 282 17.63 10.60 -6.62
C SER A 282 17.81 9.99 -5.22
N ASP A 283 17.36 10.67 -4.17
CA ASP A 283 17.43 10.16 -2.80
C ASP A 283 16.53 8.95 -2.57
N LEU A 284 15.27 9.01 -3.03
CA LEU A 284 14.31 7.92 -2.91
C LEU A 284 14.75 6.71 -3.73
N ALA A 285 15.29 6.91 -4.94
CA ALA A 285 15.75 5.79 -5.76
C ALA A 285 16.95 5.07 -5.16
N ARG A 286 17.84 5.80 -4.47
CA ARG A 286 18.90 5.17 -3.67
C ARG A 286 18.35 4.43 -2.47
N ALA A 287 17.42 5.04 -1.72
CA ALA A 287 16.85 4.45 -0.52
C ALA A 287 16.05 3.17 -0.82
N PHE A 288 15.26 3.17 -1.89
CA PHE A 288 14.43 2.03 -2.29
C PHE A 288 15.12 1.05 -3.24
N ASP A 289 16.42 1.21 -3.53
CA ASP A 289 17.17 0.37 -4.47
C ASP A 289 16.45 0.26 -5.83
N LEU A 290 16.24 1.43 -6.45
CA LEU A 290 15.56 1.62 -7.74
C LEU A 290 16.39 2.43 -8.74
N ALA A 291 17.62 2.82 -8.39
CA ALA A 291 18.46 3.71 -9.20
C ALA A 291 18.61 3.19 -10.66
N ASP A 292 18.94 1.91 -10.82
CA ASP A 292 19.12 1.27 -12.13
C ASP A 292 17.80 0.98 -12.85
N ALA A 293 16.67 1.10 -12.14
CA ALA A 293 15.34 0.86 -12.69
C ALA A 293 14.64 2.14 -13.18
N LEU A 294 15.05 3.32 -12.69
CA LEU A 294 14.32 4.57 -12.92
C LEU A 294 14.13 4.93 -14.40
N GLY A 295 15.06 4.54 -15.27
CA GLY A 295 14.98 4.78 -16.72
C GLY A 295 14.06 3.81 -17.47
N ARG A 296 13.66 2.69 -16.84
CA ARG A 296 12.76 1.70 -17.45
C ARG A 296 11.30 2.08 -17.24
N SER A 297 10.45 1.60 -18.15
CA SER A 297 9.00 1.72 -18.04
C SER A 297 8.50 1.00 -16.79
N VAL A 298 7.50 1.57 -16.11
CA VAL A 298 6.88 0.95 -14.93
C VAL A 298 6.17 -0.35 -15.30
N SER A 299 5.75 -0.53 -16.56
CA SER A 299 5.25 -1.80 -17.10
C SER A 299 6.23 -2.96 -16.96
N ASP A 300 7.54 -2.66 -16.94
CA ASP A 300 8.61 -3.65 -16.90
C ASP A 300 9.06 -3.96 -15.46
N TYR A 301 8.41 -3.34 -14.47
CA TYR A 301 8.72 -3.52 -13.06
C TYR A 301 8.08 -4.81 -12.56
N SER A 302 8.82 -5.53 -11.71
CA SER A 302 8.21 -6.58 -10.89
C SER A 302 7.17 -5.96 -9.93
N ALA A 303 6.25 -6.79 -9.40
CA ALA A 303 5.28 -6.34 -8.40
C ALA A 303 5.95 -5.60 -7.22
N GLY A 304 7.06 -6.14 -6.71
CA GLY A 304 7.83 -5.52 -5.63
C GLY A 304 8.46 -4.19 -6.04
N MET A 305 9.05 -4.08 -7.24
CA MET A 305 9.59 -2.80 -7.74
C MET A 305 8.48 -1.75 -7.90
N THR A 306 7.30 -2.15 -8.38
CA THR A 306 6.12 -1.29 -8.48
C THR A 306 5.68 -0.81 -7.10
N LYS A 307 5.64 -1.69 -6.10
CA LYS A 307 5.33 -1.32 -4.71
C LYS A 307 6.35 -0.32 -4.15
N LYS A 308 7.65 -0.52 -4.41
CA LYS A 308 8.73 0.39 -4.00
C LYS A 308 8.61 1.78 -4.64
N VAL A 309 8.35 1.88 -5.94
CA VAL A 309 8.20 3.19 -6.61
C VAL A 309 6.92 3.90 -6.19
N MET A 310 5.82 3.17 -5.95
CA MET A 310 4.59 3.75 -5.41
C MET A 310 4.80 4.29 -3.99
N LEU A 311 5.53 3.55 -3.14
CA LEU A 311 5.88 4.00 -1.80
C LEU A 311 6.78 5.24 -1.83
N ALA A 312 7.80 5.25 -2.69
CA ALA A 312 8.62 6.44 -2.94
C ALA A 312 7.75 7.64 -3.38
N GLY A 313 6.79 7.42 -4.27
CA GLY A 313 5.81 8.41 -4.70
C GLY A 313 4.96 8.96 -3.56
N ALA A 314 4.49 8.10 -2.65
CA ALA A 314 3.73 8.52 -1.47
C ALA A 314 4.56 9.39 -0.52
N MET A 315 5.88 9.21 -0.49
CA MET A 315 6.81 9.93 0.38
C MET A 315 7.39 11.22 -0.23
N ILE A 316 7.30 11.40 -1.55
CA ILE A 316 8.08 12.43 -2.27
C ILE A 316 7.82 13.86 -1.80
N HIS A 317 6.63 14.18 -1.32
CA HIS A 317 6.30 15.51 -0.78
C HIS A 317 6.50 15.65 0.72
N SER A 318 7.08 14.64 1.39
CA SER A 318 7.33 14.61 2.84
C SER A 318 6.04 14.90 3.65
N PRO A 319 5.03 14.02 3.57
CA PRO A 319 3.80 14.18 4.34
C PRO A 319 4.05 14.16 5.86
N ARG A 320 3.03 14.49 6.66
CA ARG A 320 3.01 14.26 8.11
C ARG A 320 2.46 12.88 8.47
N LEU A 321 1.61 12.32 7.61
CA LEU A 321 0.98 11.01 7.77
C LEU A 321 1.16 10.16 6.51
N LEU A 322 1.69 8.94 6.67
CA LEU A 322 1.69 7.90 5.65
C LEU A 322 0.58 6.89 5.94
N VAL A 323 -0.25 6.59 4.94
CA VAL A 323 -1.32 5.60 5.02
C VAL A 323 -1.03 4.50 4.00
N LEU A 324 -0.65 3.32 4.47
CA LEU A 324 -0.07 2.27 3.65
C LEU A 324 -0.90 0.99 3.72
N ASP A 325 -1.46 0.56 2.60
CA ASP A 325 -2.22 -0.68 2.51
C ASP A 325 -1.30 -1.82 2.03
N GLU A 326 -1.04 -2.76 2.94
CA GLU A 326 -0.14 -3.90 2.79
C GLU A 326 1.19 -3.55 2.09
N PRO A 327 2.00 -2.61 2.65
CA PRO A 327 3.17 -2.05 1.96
C PRO A 327 4.28 -3.05 1.63
N PHE A 328 4.30 -4.21 2.30
CA PHE A 328 5.33 -5.24 2.15
C PHE A 328 4.85 -6.42 1.30
N GLU A 329 3.59 -6.44 0.88
CA GLU A 329 3.08 -7.49 0.01
C GLU A 329 3.81 -7.47 -1.34
N ALA A 330 4.19 -8.64 -1.84
CA ALA A 330 4.96 -8.84 -3.07
C ALA A 330 6.38 -8.22 -3.08
N VAL A 331 6.90 -7.79 -1.93
CA VAL A 331 8.28 -7.34 -1.75
C VAL A 331 9.11 -8.45 -1.11
N ASP A 332 10.34 -8.66 -1.58
CA ASP A 332 11.23 -9.68 -1.02
C ASP A 332 11.64 -9.33 0.43
N PRO A 333 12.10 -10.30 1.23
CA PRO A 333 12.43 -10.07 2.65
C PRO A 333 13.54 -9.04 2.88
N VAL A 334 14.54 -8.97 1.99
CA VAL A 334 15.67 -8.04 2.13
C VAL A 334 15.20 -6.62 1.87
N SER A 335 14.48 -6.40 0.77
CA SER A 335 13.86 -5.11 0.46
C SER A 335 12.87 -4.70 1.55
N SER A 336 12.09 -5.63 2.11
CA SER A 336 11.13 -5.33 3.18
C SER A 336 11.80 -4.81 4.45
N ALA A 337 12.96 -5.35 4.81
CA ALA A 337 13.75 -4.85 5.94
C ALA A 337 14.24 -3.41 5.70
N VAL A 338 14.77 -3.12 4.51
CA VAL A 338 15.23 -1.77 4.13
C VAL A 338 14.07 -0.77 4.16
N ILE A 339 12.91 -1.14 3.60
CA ILE A 339 11.72 -0.29 3.63
C ILE A 339 11.27 -0.03 5.07
N LEU A 340 11.30 -1.05 5.92
CA LEU A 340 10.95 -0.89 7.32
C LEU A 340 11.89 0.08 8.03
N ASP A 341 13.20 -0.01 7.82
CA ASP A 341 14.19 0.91 8.38
C ASP A 341 13.93 2.36 7.93
N ILE A 342 13.58 2.55 6.65
CA ILE A 342 13.20 3.86 6.10
C ILE A 342 11.95 4.42 6.81
N LEU A 343 10.93 3.60 7.00
CA LEU A 343 9.69 4.00 7.68
C LEU A 343 9.92 4.30 9.16
N GLN A 344 10.78 3.54 9.84
CA GLN A 344 11.16 3.81 11.23
C GLN A 344 11.95 5.11 11.35
N ALA A 345 12.91 5.36 10.46
CA ALA A 345 13.63 6.63 10.42
C ALA A 345 12.69 7.81 10.14
N TYR A 346 11.71 7.63 9.25
CA TYR A 346 10.68 8.63 8.98
C TYR A 346 9.85 8.96 10.22
N VAL A 347 9.46 7.96 11.02
CA VAL A 347 8.77 8.16 12.30
C VAL A 347 9.67 8.85 13.34
N ALA A 348 10.95 8.46 13.43
CA ALA A 348 11.92 9.09 14.32
C ALA A 348 12.12 10.59 14.03
N HIS A 349 11.88 11.02 12.79
CA HIS A 349 11.88 12.43 12.38
C HIS A 349 10.52 13.13 12.53
N GLY A 350 9.58 12.54 13.28
CA GLY A 350 8.27 13.12 13.60
C GLY A 350 7.18 12.86 12.55
N GLY A 351 7.43 11.97 11.59
CA GLY A 351 6.40 11.45 10.70
C GLY A 351 5.49 10.45 11.43
N THR A 352 4.29 10.21 10.88
CA THR A 352 3.39 9.17 11.40
C THR A 352 3.13 8.15 10.30
N VAL A 353 3.16 6.86 10.62
CA VAL A 353 2.88 5.77 9.68
C VAL A 353 1.69 4.98 10.19
N VAL A 354 0.68 4.81 9.35
CA VAL A 354 -0.44 3.90 9.57
C VAL A 354 -0.39 2.86 8.46
N LEU A 355 -0.25 1.59 8.82
CA LEU A 355 -0.25 0.52 7.84
C LEU A 355 -1.28 -0.55 8.14
N SER A 356 -1.81 -1.20 7.10
CA SER A 356 -2.49 -2.49 7.26
C SER A 356 -1.48 -3.63 7.13
N SER A 357 -1.65 -4.65 7.96
CA SER A 357 -0.91 -5.90 7.81
C SER A 357 -1.72 -7.06 8.37
N HIS A 358 -1.58 -8.23 7.75
CA HIS A 358 -1.99 -9.50 8.30
C HIS A 358 -0.82 -10.26 8.96
N GLY A 359 0.39 -9.68 8.97
CA GLY A 359 1.58 -10.25 9.59
C GLY A 359 1.78 -9.74 11.02
N MET A 360 1.37 -10.52 12.01
CA MET A 360 1.39 -10.14 13.42
C MET A 360 2.81 -9.91 13.94
N ASP A 361 3.78 -10.69 13.46
CA ASP A 361 5.19 -10.55 13.85
C ASP A 361 5.78 -9.20 13.46
N LEU A 362 5.45 -8.71 12.26
CA LEU A 362 5.91 -7.40 11.79
C LEU A 362 5.33 -6.31 12.68
N VAL A 363 4.03 -6.36 12.95
CA VAL A 363 3.34 -5.35 13.76
C VAL A 363 3.89 -5.36 15.19
N GLN A 364 4.10 -6.55 15.77
CA GLN A 364 4.66 -6.68 17.11
C GLN A 364 6.09 -6.13 17.22
N ARG A 365 6.92 -6.28 16.18
CA ARG A 365 8.31 -5.79 16.19
C ARG A 365 8.45 -4.31 15.86
N ALA A 366 7.59 -3.78 14.99
CA ALA A 366 7.80 -2.47 14.38
C ALA A 366 6.85 -1.38 14.87
N CYS A 367 5.64 -1.74 15.29
CA CYS A 367 4.62 -0.75 15.63
C CYS A 367 4.70 -0.35 17.10
N SER A 368 4.50 0.94 17.37
CA SER A 368 4.30 1.46 18.72
C SER A 368 2.87 1.28 19.20
N GLY A 369 1.91 1.22 18.27
CA GLY A 369 0.49 1.00 18.56
C GLY A 369 -0.19 0.13 17.52
N VAL A 370 -1.31 -0.45 17.88
CA VAL A 370 -2.06 -1.37 17.02
C VAL A 370 -3.56 -1.27 17.30
N ALA A 371 -4.37 -1.39 16.25
CA ALA A 371 -5.80 -1.61 16.33
C ALA A 371 -6.17 -2.95 15.68
N VAL A 372 -6.91 -3.77 16.42
CA VAL A 372 -7.40 -5.09 15.99
C VAL A 372 -8.82 -4.93 15.44
N LEU A 373 -8.95 -5.14 14.13
CA LEU A 373 -10.22 -5.07 13.41
C LEU A 373 -10.75 -6.47 13.14
N VAL A 374 -12.00 -6.70 13.48
CA VAL A 374 -12.74 -7.92 13.17
C VAL A 374 -14.18 -7.55 12.83
N GLY A 375 -14.70 -8.06 11.71
CA GLY A 375 -16.08 -7.80 11.29
C GLY A 375 -16.44 -6.32 11.13
N GLY A 376 -15.49 -5.49 10.68
CA GLY A 376 -15.71 -4.05 10.48
C GLY A 376 -15.64 -3.20 11.76
N ARG A 377 -15.30 -3.77 12.91
CA ARG A 377 -15.21 -3.07 14.21
C ARG A 377 -13.81 -3.18 14.80
N VAL A 378 -13.41 -2.18 15.56
CA VAL A 378 -12.20 -2.23 16.40
C VAL A 378 -12.56 -2.97 17.69
N LEU A 379 -11.90 -4.09 17.96
CA LEU A 379 -12.10 -4.88 19.18
C LEU A 379 -11.11 -4.53 20.29
N ALA A 380 -9.93 -4.05 19.91
CA ALA A 380 -8.91 -3.58 20.83
C ALA A 380 -8.01 -2.59 20.08
N ASP A 381 -7.61 -1.52 20.76
CA ASP A 381 -6.63 -0.56 20.27
C ASP A 381 -5.79 -0.01 21.42
N GLY A 382 -4.57 0.41 21.13
CA GLY A 382 -3.64 0.94 22.12
C GLY A 382 -2.18 0.74 21.70
N THR A 383 -1.28 0.78 22.67
CA THR A 383 0.10 0.32 22.46
C THR A 383 0.13 -1.18 22.19
N VAL A 384 1.16 -1.66 21.50
CA VAL A 384 1.31 -3.11 21.24
C VAL A 384 1.34 -3.91 22.56
N ASP A 385 1.95 -3.36 23.61
CA ASP A 385 2.02 -3.98 24.93
C ASP A 385 0.66 -4.06 25.63
N GLU A 386 -0.14 -2.99 25.56
CA GLU A 386 -1.50 -2.98 26.12
C GLU A 386 -2.41 -3.96 25.39
N VAL A 387 -2.36 -3.98 24.05
CA VAL A 387 -3.22 -4.86 23.26
C VAL A 387 -2.86 -6.32 23.47
N ARG A 388 -1.56 -6.68 23.49
CA ARG A 388 -1.14 -8.07 23.63
C ARG A 388 -1.37 -8.67 25.03
N ASP A 389 -1.56 -7.83 26.06
CA ASP A 389 -1.94 -8.26 27.41
C ASP A 389 -1.08 -9.43 27.94
N GLY A 390 0.24 -9.28 27.88
CA GLY A 390 1.20 -10.28 28.34
C GLY A 390 1.37 -11.53 27.45
N ARG A 391 0.68 -11.61 26.31
CA ARG A 391 0.74 -12.71 25.33
C ARG A 391 1.43 -12.27 24.03
N SER A 392 1.49 -13.16 23.04
CA SER A 392 1.82 -12.73 21.67
C SER A 392 0.62 -12.02 21.05
N LEU A 393 0.88 -11.09 20.12
CA LEU A 393 -0.19 -10.38 19.43
C LEU A 393 -1.09 -11.33 18.63
N GLU A 394 -0.52 -12.41 18.08
CA GLU A 394 -1.24 -13.47 17.38
C GLU A 394 -2.22 -14.21 18.29
N GLN A 395 -1.79 -14.61 19.49
CA GLN A 395 -2.67 -15.29 20.46
C GLN A 395 -3.84 -14.41 20.88
N ARG A 396 -3.55 -13.13 21.16
CA ARG A 396 -4.60 -12.17 21.50
C ARG A 396 -5.57 -11.99 20.34
N PHE A 397 -5.06 -11.90 19.13
CA PHE A 397 -5.87 -11.78 17.93
C PHE A 397 -6.82 -12.97 17.75
N LEU A 398 -6.33 -14.21 17.92
CA LEU A 398 -7.17 -15.42 17.83
C LEU A 398 -8.28 -15.44 18.89
N GLU A 399 -7.99 -15.00 20.11
CA GLU A 399 -8.97 -14.86 21.18
C GLU A 399 -10.05 -13.83 20.82
N LEU A 400 -9.65 -12.65 20.32
CA LEU A 400 -10.57 -11.59 19.91
C LEU A 400 -11.39 -11.97 18.67
N ALA A 401 -10.80 -12.72 17.74
CA ALA A 401 -11.46 -13.19 16.52
C ALA A 401 -12.35 -14.44 16.74
N GLY A 402 -12.39 -15.00 17.95
CA GLY A 402 -13.23 -16.15 18.31
C GLY A 402 -12.71 -17.51 17.80
N GLY A 403 -11.41 -17.64 17.55
CA GLY A 403 -10.83 -18.79 16.84
C GLY A 403 -10.40 -19.95 17.73
N THR A 404 -11.25 -20.96 17.92
CA THR A 404 -10.83 -22.36 18.12
C THR A 404 -11.84 -23.36 17.52
N SER A 405 -12.20 -23.23 16.24
CA SER A 405 -13.15 -24.18 15.60
C SER A 405 -12.82 -24.59 14.16
N ALA A 406 -11.63 -24.29 13.63
CA ALA A 406 -11.31 -24.60 12.22
C ALA A 406 -10.85 -26.05 11.95
N ALA A 407 -10.69 -26.89 12.99
CA ALA A 407 -10.22 -28.27 12.84
C ALA A 407 -11.35 -29.32 12.88
N GLU A 408 -12.59 -28.94 13.20
CA GLU A 408 -13.73 -29.84 13.11
C GLU A 408 -14.13 -29.98 11.62
N GLY A 409 -13.81 -31.12 11.00
CA GLY A 409 -14.19 -31.44 9.61
C GLY A 409 -13.05 -31.81 8.65
N LEU A 410 -11.79 -31.71 9.10
CA LEU A 410 -10.60 -32.11 8.31
C LEU A 410 -10.10 -33.52 8.65
N GLU A 411 -10.94 -34.37 9.26
CA GLU A 411 -10.56 -35.72 9.71
C GLU A 411 -10.01 -36.62 8.58
N TRP A 412 -10.41 -36.35 7.33
CA TRP A 412 -9.93 -37.06 6.15
C TRP A 412 -8.44 -36.77 5.83
N LEU A 413 -7.86 -35.65 6.29
CA LEU A 413 -6.43 -35.36 6.15
C LEU A 413 -5.55 -36.30 7.01
N HIS A 414 -6.15 -37.05 7.93
CA HIS A 414 -5.45 -38.10 8.68
C HIS A 414 -5.40 -39.44 7.94
N THR A 415 -6.03 -39.54 6.76
CA THR A 415 -5.96 -40.73 5.92
C THR A 415 -5.10 -40.43 4.71
N PHE A 416 -3.85 -40.92 4.74
CA PHE A 416 -2.96 -40.87 3.58
C PHE A 416 -3.37 -41.94 2.57
N SER A 417 -3.44 -41.60 1.28
CA SER A 417 -3.72 -42.58 0.23
C SER A 417 -2.59 -43.60 0.12
N ASP A 418 -2.96 -44.89 0.11
CA ASP A 418 -2.05 -46.04 -0.06
C ASP A 418 -1.38 -46.08 -1.44
#